data_AF-W7B3N1-F1
#
_entry.id   AF-W7B3N1-F1
#
_cell.length_a   1.000
_cell.length_b   1.000
_cell.length_c   1.000
_cell.angle_alpha   90.00
_cell.angle_beta   90.00
_cell.angle_gamma   90.00
#
_symmetry.space_group_name_H-M   'P 1'
#
loop_
_entity.id
_entity.type
_entity.pdbx_description
1 polymer ?
#
loop_
_entity_poly.entity_id
_entity_poly.type
_entity_poly.pdbx_seq_one_letter_code
_entity_poly.pdbx_strand_id
1 'polypeptide(L)'
;MKLDKLQNNMIKIASKIEANTILQVIKNAFVAAIPFTVVGSFSNLIKMQLEALAKHLKVTSGFLPKLIDLFGSIGQATLGMVAIIIVLAVSYNYAKELKKTNDKMNVVLVVLLAFASYMVMVPNLVSSPEIKQDIAGYANNFF
;
A
#
# COMPACT_ATOMS: atom_id res chain seq x y z
N MET A 1 1.42 -40.37 15.77
CA MET A 1 0.28 -40.76 14.90
C MET A 1 -0.80 -39.68 14.72
N LYS A 2 -1.35 -39.04 15.77
CA LYS A 2 -2.33 -37.92 15.60
C LYS A 2 -1.68 -36.62 15.11
N LEU A 3 -0.48 -36.30 15.59
CA LEU A 3 0.28 -35.12 15.17
C LEU A 3 0.70 -35.21 13.70
N ASP A 4 1.16 -36.38 13.25
CA ASP A 4 1.58 -36.62 11.87
C ASP A 4 0.43 -36.46 10.87
N LYS A 5 -0.79 -36.90 11.23
CA LYS A 5 -1.98 -36.68 10.39
C LYS A 5 -2.36 -35.20 10.31
N LEU A 6 -2.23 -34.46 11.42
CA LEU A 6 -2.49 -33.03 11.48
C LEU A 6 -1.49 -32.25 10.62
N GLN A 7 -0.19 -32.55 10.78
CA GLN A 7 0.89 -31.98 9.97
C GLN A 7 0.69 -32.28 8.48
N ASN A 8 0.41 -33.53 8.13
CA ASN A 8 0.19 -33.91 6.73
C ASN A 8 -1.02 -33.19 6.11
N ASN A 9 -2.08 -32.94 6.88
CA ASN A 9 -3.21 -32.16 6.40
C ASN A 9 -2.87 -30.68 6.25
N MET A 10 -2.11 -30.09 7.18
CA MET A 10 -1.64 -28.71 7.06
C MET A 10 -0.71 -28.50 5.87
N ILE A 11 0.22 -29.44 5.61
CA ILE A 11 1.10 -29.40 4.44
C ILE A 11 0.27 -29.45 3.16
N LYS A 12 -0.72 -30.34 3.06
CA LYS A 12 -1.60 -30.41 1.88
C LYS A 12 -2.37 -29.11 1.64
N ILE A 13 -2.84 -28.45 2.70
CA ILE A 13 -3.52 -27.15 2.60
C ILE A 13 -2.53 -26.07 2.15
N ALA A 14 -1.35 -26.02 2.76
CA ALA A 14 -0.30 -25.07 2.40
C ALA A 14 0.12 -25.22 0.94
N SER A 15 0.35 -26.44 0.45
CA SER A 15 0.68 -26.69 -0.97
C SER A 15 -0.42 -26.24 -1.92
N LYS A 16 -1.71 -26.37 -1.55
CA LYS A 16 -2.82 -25.86 -2.36
C LYS A 16 -2.85 -24.34 -2.42
N ILE A 17 -2.57 -23.67 -1.31
CA ILE A 17 -2.46 -22.20 -1.25
C ILE A 17 -1.25 -21.72 -2.06
N GLU A 18 -0.14 -22.45 -1.96
CA GLU A 18 1.08 -22.14 -2.68
C GLU A 18 0.93 -22.27 -4.19
N ALA A 19 0.22 -23.31 -4.65
CA ALA A 19 -0.04 -23.54 -6.07
C ALA A 19 -1.02 -22.53 -6.70
N ASN A 20 -1.71 -21.70 -5.92
CA ASN A 20 -2.67 -20.74 -6.45
C ASN A 20 -1.97 -19.46 -6.92
N THR A 21 -1.91 -19.27 -8.25
CA THR A 21 -1.27 -18.10 -8.87
C THR A 21 -1.83 -16.76 -8.39
N ILE A 22 -3.14 -16.64 -8.16
CA ILE A 22 -3.75 -15.38 -7.71
C ILE A 22 -3.27 -15.05 -6.29
N LEU A 23 -3.28 -16.02 -5.38
CA LEU A 23 -2.79 -15.82 -4.02
C LEU A 23 -1.29 -15.50 -4.00
N GLN A 24 -0.49 -16.15 -4.87
CA GLN A 24 0.94 -15.83 -5.02
C GLN A 24 1.16 -14.40 -5.51
N VAL A 25 0.40 -13.95 -6.51
CA VAL A 25 0.47 -12.59 -7.05
C VAL A 25 0.12 -11.56 -5.98
N ILE A 26 -0.95 -11.78 -5.22
CA ILE A 26 -1.34 -10.89 -4.12
C ILE A 26 -0.23 -10.84 -3.06
N LYS A 27 0.25 -12.00 -2.60
CA LYS A 27 1.36 -12.08 -1.63
C LYS A 27 2.57 -11.29 -2.10
N ASN A 28 3.01 -11.51 -3.34
CA ASN A 28 4.19 -10.86 -3.90
C ASN A 28 4.00 -9.33 -4.03
N ALA A 29 2.78 -8.88 -4.35
CA ALA A 29 2.46 -7.45 -4.38
C ALA A 29 2.52 -6.80 -3.00
N PHE A 30 1.99 -7.47 -1.96
CA PHE A 30 2.10 -6.99 -0.59
C PHE A 30 3.54 -6.99 -0.09
N VAL A 31 4.36 -7.97 -0.47
CA VAL A 31 5.81 -7.98 -0.17
C VAL A 31 6.50 -6.78 -0.82
N ALA A 32 6.14 -6.42 -2.06
CA ALA A 32 6.67 -5.24 -2.73
C ALA A 32 6.27 -3.91 -2.07
N ALA A 33 5.17 -3.88 -1.31
CA ALA A 33 4.72 -2.69 -0.58
C ALA A 33 5.43 -2.49 0.78
N ILE A 34 6.08 -3.53 1.33
CA ILE A 34 6.75 -3.47 2.66
C ILE A 34 7.77 -2.32 2.77
N PRO A 35 8.68 -2.11 1.80
CA PRO A 35 9.66 -1.02 1.92
C PRO A 35 9.02 0.36 2.06
N PHE A 36 7.87 0.58 1.39
CA PHE A 36 7.16 1.85 1.45
C PHE A 36 6.47 2.07 2.80
N THR A 37 5.82 1.02 3.34
CA THR A 37 5.17 1.11 4.66
C THR A 37 6.20 1.25 5.78
N VAL A 38 7.36 0.61 5.64
CA VAL A 38 8.51 0.77 6.53
C VAL A 38 9.00 2.22 6.50
N VAL A 39 9.30 2.79 5.32
CA VAL A 39 9.75 4.19 5.19
C VAL A 39 8.73 5.16 5.79
N GLY A 40 7.44 4.98 5.51
CA GLY A 40 6.40 5.85 6.08
C GLY A 40 6.33 5.80 7.60
N SER A 41 6.40 4.58 8.15
CA SER A 41 6.40 4.37 9.59
C SER A 41 7.63 4.97 10.26
N PHE A 42 8.83 4.75 9.70
CA PHE A 42 10.07 5.36 10.20
C PHE A 42 10.06 6.88 10.10
N SER A 43 9.52 7.43 9.01
CA SER A 43 9.39 8.87 8.83
C SER A 43 8.54 9.49 9.94
N ASN A 44 7.41 8.86 10.28
CA ASN A 44 6.57 9.31 11.41
C ASN A 44 7.29 9.18 12.76
N LEU A 45 8.04 8.10 13.00
CA LEU A 45 8.84 7.97 14.22
C LEU A 45 9.89 9.07 14.34
N ILE A 46 10.61 9.38 13.26
CA ILE A 46 11.60 10.46 13.23
C ILE A 46 10.92 11.80 13.52
N LYS A 47 9.79 12.07 12.85
CA LYS A 47 8.98 13.28 13.08
C LYS A 47 8.64 13.44 14.57
N MET A 48 8.11 12.40 15.22
CA MET A 48 7.74 12.44 16.64
C MET A 48 8.94 12.78 17.54
N GLN A 49 10.12 12.22 17.26
CA GLN A 49 11.33 12.51 18.04
C GLN A 49 11.83 13.93 17.81
N LEU A 50 11.76 14.41 16.57
CA LEU A 50 12.15 15.79 16.24
C LEU A 50 11.17 16.81 16.86
N GLU A 51 9.86 16.52 16.89
CA GLU A 51 8.85 17.34 17.56
C GLU A 51 9.11 17.43 19.07
N ALA A 52 9.42 16.30 19.71
CA ALA A 52 9.78 16.27 21.12
C ALA A 52 11.02 17.13 21.41
N LEU A 53 12.04 17.05 20.55
CA LEU A 53 13.26 17.84 20.65
C LEU A 53 13.00 19.34 20.41
N ALA A 54 12.22 19.70 19.40
CA ALA A 54 11.85 21.09 19.12
C ALA A 54 11.10 21.72 20.29
N LYS A 55 10.18 20.96 20.90
CA LYS A 55 9.44 21.39 22.10
C LYS A 55 10.36 21.57 23.30
N HIS A 56 11.34 20.69 23.50
CA HIS A 56 12.32 20.82 24.58
C HIS A 56 13.23 22.04 24.40
N LEU A 57 13.70 22.30 23.18
CA LEU A 57 14.58 23.43 22.85
C LEU A 57 13.84 24.76 22.62
N LYS A 58 12.50 24.77 22.68
CA LYS A 58 11.65 25.93 22.36
C LYS A 58 11.94 26.55 20.98
N VAL A 59 12.36 25.72 20.02
CA VAL A 59 12.69 26.17 18.67
C VAL A 59 11.41 26.15 17.83
N THR A 60 10.91 27.33 17.50
CA THR A 60 9.71 27.53 16.67
C THR A 60 10.02 27.93 15.23
N SER A 61 11.27 28.26 14.92
CA SER A 61 11.71 28.65 13.57
C SER A 61 13.11 28.14 13.26
N GLY A 62 13.41 27.92 11.98
CA GLY A 62 14.72 27.45 11.51
C GLY A 62 14.65 26.11 10.78
N PHE A 63 15.76 25.37 10.78
CA PHE A 63 15.89 24.10 10.06
C PHE A 63 15.04 22.98 10.67
N LEU A 64 14.94 22.94 12.01
CA LEU A 64 14.30 21.84 12.72
C LEU A 64 12.79 21.69 12.42
N PRO A 65 11.96 22.78 12.43
CA PRO A 65 10.56 22.68 11.98
C PRO A 65 10.40 22.22 10.53
N LYS A 66 11.26 22.69 9.60
CA LYS A 66 11.21 22.26 8.20
C LYS A 66 11.51 20.76 8.05
N LEU A 67 12.42 20.24 8.87
CA LEU A 67 12.75 18.82 8.88
C LEU A 67 11.58 17.98 9.43
N ILE A 68 10.90 18.46 10.48
CA ILE A 68 9.67 17.86 11.00
C ILE A 68 8.60 17.78 9.91
N ASP A 69 8.36 18.89 9.21
CA ASP A 69 7.37 18.95 8.13
C ASP A 69 7.72 17.98 7.00
N LEU A 70 9.00 17.91 6.60
CA LEU A 70 9.47 16.97 5.58
C LEU A 70 9.18 15.51 5.96
N PHE A 71 9.55 15.08 7.17
CA PHE A 71 9.25 13.72 7.63
C PHE A 71 7.75 13.48 7.82
N GLY A 72 6.97 14.53 8.14
CA GLY A 72 5.51 14.46 8.12
C GLY A 72 4.95 14.20 6.72
N SER A 73 5.39 14.96 5.72
CA SER A 73 4.95 14.79 4.33
C SER A 73 5.35 13.44 3.75
N ILE A 74 6.59 12.97 4.00
CA ILE A 74 7.03 11.64 3.56
C ILE A 74 6.17 10.55 4.20
N GLY A 75 5.89 10.65 5.51
CA GLY A 75 5.05 9.69 6.23
C GLY A 75 3.63 9.63 5.67
N GLN A 76 3.01 10.79 5.44
CA GLN A 76 1.66 10.86 4.88
C GLN A 76 1.60 10.37 3.43
N ALA A 77 2.52 10.81 2.57
CA ALA A 77 2.53 10.43 1.15
C ALA A 77 2.74 8.92 0.99
N THR A 78 3.70 8.33 1.71
CA THR A 78 4.00 6.89 1.61
C THR A 78 2.85 6.02 2.09
N LEU A 79 2.18 6.38 3.18
CA LEU A 79 1.04 5.63 3.71
C LEU A 79 -0.25 5.85 2.89
N GLY A 80 -0.47 7.07 2.39
CA GLY A 80 -1.60 7.40 1.52
C GLY A 80 -1.57 6.71 0.17
N MET A 81 -0.36 6.52 -0.38
CA MET A 81 -0.17 5.88 -1.69
C MET A 81 -0.11 4.34 -1.65
N VAL A 82 -0.19 3.70 -0.47
CA VAL A 82 -0.06 2.23 -0.34
C VAL A 82 -1.03 1.49 -1.25
N ALA A 83 -2.28 1.94 -1.34
CA ALA A 83 -3.28 1.31 -2.20
C ALA A 83 -2.88 1.34 -3.68
N ILE A 84 -2.37 2.46 -4.18
CA ILE A 84 -1.89 2.58 -5.56
C ILE A 84 -0.69 1.66 -5.79
N ILE A 85 0.27 1.65 -4.85
CA ILE A 85 1.45 0.79 -4.94
C ILE A 85 1.03 -0.69 -5.05
N ILE A 86 0.05 -1.11 -4.25
CA ILE A 86 -0.49 -2.47 -4.29
C ILE A 86 -1.18 -2.76 -5.63
N VAL A 87 -2.01 -1.85 -6.15
CA VAL A 87 -2.70 -2.03 -7.45
C VAL A 87 -1.69 -2.21 -8.59
N LEU A 88 -0.65 -1.38 -8.62
CA LEU A 88 0.42 -1.47 -9.61
C LEU A 88 1.21 -2.79 -9.46
N ALA A 89 1.55 -3.17 -8.23
CA ALA A 89 2.31 -4.39 -7.97
C ALA A 89 1.49 -5.67 -8.27
N VAL A 90 0.19 -5.70 -7.94
CA VAL A 90 -0.70 -6.83 -8.25
C VAL A 90 -0.85 -6.98 -9.75
N SER A 91 -1.21 -5.90 -10.46
CA SER A 91 -1.41 -5.93 -11.91
C SER A 91 -0.13 -6.32 -12.66
N TYR A 92 1.03 -5.81 -12.22
CA TYR A 92 2.33 -6.17 -12.80
C TYR A 92 2.66 -7.66 -12.61
N ASN A 93 2.55 -8.16 -11.37
CA ASN A 93 2.82 -9.57 -11.08
C ASN A 93 1.83 -10.50 -11.81
N TYR A 94 0.54 -10.12 -11.87
CA TYR A 94 -0.47 -10.89 -12.58
C TYR A 94 -0.20 -10.94 -14.08
N ALA A 95 0.08 -9.78 -14.70
CA ALA A 95 0.38 -9.69 -16.12
C ALA A 95 1.66 -10.48 -16.47
N LYS A 96 2.66 -10.51 -15.58
CA LYS A 96 3.86 -11.32 -15.76
C LYS A 96 3.55 -12.82 -15.74
N GLU A 97 2.66 -13.28 -14.86
CA GLU A 97 2.22 -14.68 -14.85
C GLU A 97 1.44 -15.04 -16.11
N LEU A 98 0.52 -14.19 -16.56
CA LEU A 98 -0.25 -14.40 -17.79
C LEU A 98 0.64 -14.35 -19.05
N LYS A 99 1.71 -13.55 -19.05
CA LYS A 99 2.66 -13.51 -20.16
C LYS A 99 3.37 -14.85 -20.39
N LYS A 100 3.55 -15.67 -19.34
CA LYS A 100 4.16 -17.01 -19.46
C LYS A 100 3.33 -17.96 -20.34
N THR A 101 2.01 -17.75 -20.40
CA THR A 101 1.10 -18.56 -21.21
C THR A 101 0.63 -17.84 -22.47
N ASN A 102 0.74 -16.51 -22.52
CA ASN A 102 0.37 -15.68 -23.66
C ASN A 102 1.43 -14.63 -24.00
N ASP A 103 2.26 -14.93 -24.98
CA ASP A 103 3.42 -14.11 -25.35
C ASP A 103 3.04 -12.73 -25.94
N LYS A 104 1.79 -12.58 -26.41
CA LYS A 104 1.26 -11.30 -26.92
C LYS A 104 0.88 -10.31 -25.80
N MET A 105 1.01 -10.71 -24.53
CA MET A 105 0.60 -9.86 -23.42
C MET A 105 1.54 -8.68 -23.18
N ASN A 106 0.99 -7.47 -23.29
CA ASN A 106 1.68 -6.24 -22.93
C ASN A 106 1.46 -5.93 -21.44
N VAL A 107 2.49 -6.17 -20.62
CA VAL A 107 2.47 -5.94 -19.17
C VAL A 107 2.18 -4.48 -18.82
N VAL A 108 2.76 -3.53 -19.55
CA VAL A 108 2.59 -2.09 -19.28
C VAL A 108 1.14 -1.68 -19.49
N LEU A 109 0.51 -2.17 -20.57
CA LEU A 109 -0.89 -1.88 -20.86
C LEU A 109 -1.84 -2.40 -19.78
N VAL A 110 -1.59 -3.61 -19.26
CA VAL A 110 -2.39 -4.18 -18.16
C VAL A 110 -2.26 -3.35 -16.89
N VAL A 111 -1.04 -2.92 -16.54
CA VAL A 111 -0.80 -2.07 -15.36
C VAL A 111 -1.51 -0.72 -15.48
N LEU A 112 -1.43 -0.08 -16.66
CA LEU A 112 -2.11 1.19 -16.92
C LEU A 112 -3.64 1.04 -16.87
N LEU A 113 -4.19 -0.03 -17.44
CA LEU A 113 -5.62 -0.33 -17.38
C LEU A 113 -6.10 -0.55 -15.94
N ALA A 114 -5.32 -1.30 -15.14
CA ALA A 114 -5.64 -1.53 -13.74
C ALA A 114 -5.61 -0.21 -12.93
N PHE A 115 -4.61 0.64 -13.18
CA PHE A 115 -4.52 1.96 -12.55
C PHE A 115 -5.70 2.87 -12.93
N ALA A 116 -6.05 2.96 -14.22
CA ALA A 116 -7.21 3.73 -14.67
C ALA A 116 -8.52 3.20 -14.07
N SER A 117 -8.68 1.87 -14.02
CA SER A 117 -9.85 1.23 -13.41
C SER A 117 -9.96 1.55 -11.92
N TYR A 118 -8.83 1.56 -11.20
CA TYR A 118 -8.79 1.97 -9.81
C TYR A 118 -9.26 3.41 -9.61
N MET A 119 -8.77 4.36 -10.42
CA MET A 119 -9.18 5.77 -10.33
C MET A 119 -10.66 5.99 -10.63
N VAL A 120 -11.26 5.21 -11.53
CA VAL A 120 -12.71 5.27 -11.83
C VAL A 120 -13.54 4.64 -10.70
N MET A 121 -13.03 3.59 -10.07
CA MET A 121 -13.74 2.85 -9.03
C MET A 121 -13.74 3.56 -7.67
N VAL A 122 -12.73 4.39 -7.39
CA VAL A 122 -12.65 5.14 -6.13
C VAL A 122 -13.55 6.38 -6.18
N PRO A 123 -14.55 6.50 -5.29
CA PRO A 123 -15.46 7.65 -5.29
C PRO A 123 -14.75 8.92 -4.82
N ASN A 124 -14.94 10.01 -5.57
CA ASN A 124 -14.37 11.33 -5.26
C ASN A 124 -15.16 12.09 -4.18
N LEU A 125 -16.46 11.82 -4.07
CA LEU A 125 -17.38 12.45 -3.13
C LEU A 125 -18.13 11.36 -2.38
N VAL A 126 -18.27 11.53 -1.07
CA VAL A 126 -19.12 10.69 -0.23
C VAL A 126 -20.19 11.60 0.37
N SER A 127 -21.46 11.32 0.08
CA SER A 127 -22.56 12.05 0.70
C SER A 127 -22.91 11.36 2.02
N SER A 128 -22.75 12.07 3.13
CA SER A 128 -23.20 11.57 4.44
C SER A 128 -24.65 12.00 4.70
N PRO A 129 -25.57 11.10 5.08
CA PRO A 129 -26.93 11.49 5.46
C PRO A 129 -26.97 12.43 6.68
N GLU A 130 -25.95 12.39 7.54
CA GLU A 130 -25.86 13.17 8.78
C GLU A 130 -25.28 14.58 8.55
N ILE A 131 -24.41 14.72 7.57
CA ILE A 131 -23.76 15.97 7.20
C ILE A 131 -24.30 16.31 5.82
N LYS A 132 -25.26 17.24 5.71
CA LYS A 132 -25.90 17.67 4.45
C LYS A 132 -24.94 18.40 3.46
N GLN A 133 -23.72 17.91 3.34
CA GLN A 133 -22.65 18.45 2.53
C GLN A 133 -21.81 17.29 1.99
N ASP A 134 -21.45 17.35 0.72
CA ASP A 134 -20.56 16.37 0.13
C ASP A 134 -19.17 16.51 0.75
N ILE A 135 -18.70 15.42 1.37
CA ILE A 135 -17.34 15.32 1.90
C ILE A 135 -16.45 14.69 0.84
N ALA A 136 -15.25 15.27 0.67
CA ALA A 136 -14.24 14.70 -0.20
C ALA A 136 -13.94 13.26 0.23
N GLY A 137 -14.02 12.32 -0.72
CA GLY A 137 -13.67 10.92 -0.48
C GLY A 137 -12.25 10.82 0.04
N TYR A 138 -11.97 9.80 0.86
CA TYR A 138 -10.67 9.61 1.53
C TYR A 138 -9.47 9.75 0.58
N ALA A 139 -9.61 9.38 -0.69
CA ALA A 139 -8.56 9.55 -1.71
C ALA A 139 -8.21 11.02 -2.00
N ASN A 140 -9.19 11.92 -2.07
CA ASN A 140 -8.96 13.35 -2.34
C ASN A 140 -8.30 14.11 -1.17
N ASN A 141 -8.23 13.51 0.02
CA ASN A 141 -7.51 14.08 1.15
C ASN A 141 -6.04 13.60 1.22
N PHE A 142 -5.65 12.66 0.37
CA PHE A 142 -4.29 12.11 0.29
C PHE A 142 -3.57 12.46 -1.03
N PHE A 143 -4.30 12.75 -2.11
CA PHE A 143 -3.80 13.23 -3.40
C PHE A 143 -4.02 14.73 -3.58
#